data_AF-A0A2E1C149-F1
#
_entry.id   AF-A0A2E1C149-F1
#
_cell.length_a   1.000
_cell.length_b   1.000
_cell.length_c   1.000
_cell.angle_alpha   90.00
_cell.angle_beta   90.00
_cell.angle_gamma   90.00
#
_symmetry.space_group_name_H-M   'P 1'
#
loop_
_entity.id
_entity.type
_entity.pdbx_description
1 polymer ?
#
loop_
_entity_poly.entity_id
_entity_poly.type
_entity_poly.pdbx_seq_one_letter_code
_entity_poly.pdbx_strand_id
1 'polypeptide(L)' 'MIDIKSLEKITIQTRRDILRMVHKVNSGHPGGSLGCAEFMVTLFNSEMNRNEKFSMDGYNEDLFFLSNGHISPVFY' A
#
# COMPACT_ATOMS: atom_id res chain seq x y z
N MET A 1 -6.37 -16.67 -4.03
CA MET A 1 -6.97 -15.33 -4.21
C MET A 1 -7.61 -14.93 -2.91
N ILE A 2 -7.24 -13.79 -2.34
CA ILE A 2 -7.87 -13.26 -1.12
C ILE A 2 -9.31 -12.84 -1.45
N ASP A 3 -10.25 -13.07 -0.54
CA ASP A 3 -11.65 -12.70 -0.76
C ASP A 3 -11.90 -11.20 -0.55
N ILE A 4 -12.96 -10.67 -1.17
CA ILE A 4 -13.28 -9.23 -1.16
C ILE A 4 -13.43 -8.68 0.28
N LYS A 5 -14.05 -9.43 1.20
CA LYS A 5 -14.25 -8.94 2.58
C LYS A 5 -12.92 -8.79 3.33
N SER A 6 -11.95 -9.65 3.04
CA SER A 6 -10.61 -9.54 3.59
C SER A 6 -9.88 -8.31 3.05
N LEU A 7 -9.98 -8.02 1.74
CA LEU A 7 -9.42 -6.80 1.14
C LEU A 7 -10.05 -5.51 1.71
N GLU A 8 -11.36 -5.49 1.93
CA GLU A 8 -12.06 -4.36 2.56
C GLU A 8 -11.55 -4.09 3.99
N LYS A 9 -11.34 -5.15 4.78
CA LYS A 9 -10.78 -5.04 6.14
C LYS A 9 -9.37 -4.47 6.13
N ILE A 10 -8.51 -4.95 5.22
CA ILE A 10 -7.15 -4.44 5.07
C ILE A 10 -7.20 -2.97 4.67
N THR A 11 -8.04 -2.59 3.70
CA THR A 11 -8.24 -1.20 3.27
C THR A 11 -8.60 -0.26 4.43
N ILE A 12 -9.56 -0.67 5.27
CA ILE A 12 -9.96 0.12 6.46
C ILE A 12 -8.77 0.28 7.42
N GLN A 13 -7.99 -0.79 7.60
CA GLN A 13 -6.82 -0.75 8.48
C GLN A 13 -5.72 0.17 7.90
N THR A 14 -5.39 0.04 6.62
CA THR A 14 -4.45 0.90 5.89
C THR A 14 -4.81 2.38 6.04
N ARG A 15 -6.09 2.75 5.90
CA ARG A 15 -6.56 4.14 6.08
C ARG A 15 -6.28 4.66 7.50
N ARG A 16 -6.50 3.84 8.52
CA ARG A 16 -6.21 4.21 9.92
C ARG A 16 -4.71 4.40 10.14
N ASP A 17 -3.89 3.54 9.55
CA ASP A 17 -2.45 3.60 9.72
C ASP A 17 -1.84 4.79 9.00
N ILE A 18 -2.34 5.15 7.80
CA ILE A 18 -2.01 6.41 7.13
C ILE A 18 -2.25 7.60 8.06
N LEU A 19 -3.46 7.69 8.65
CA LEU A 19 -3.82 8.80 9.54
C LEU A 19 -2.94 8.82 10.80
N ARG A 20 -2.67 7.66 11.41
CA ARG A 20 -1.79 7.55 12.58
C ARG A 20 -0.36 7.97 12.25
N MET A 21 0.18 7.55 11.11
CA MET A 21 1.54 7.89 10.68
C MET A 21 1.70 9.39 10.49
N VAL A 22 0.84 10.03 9.69
CA VAL A 22 0.94 11.48 9.43
C VAL A 22 0.67 12.31 10.68
N HIS A 23 -0.29 11.88 11.52
CA HIS A 23 -0.61 12.58 12.77
C HIS A 23 0.54 12.51 13.77
N LYS A 24 1.17 11.33 13.93
CA LYS A 24 2.26 11.10 14.89
C LYS A 24 3.46 12.03 14.65
N VAL A 25 3.72 12.41 13.39
CA VAL A 25 4.82 13.31 13.03
C VAL A 25 4.35 14.71 12.62
N ASN A 26 3.06 14.98 12.72
CA ASN A 26 2.40 16.23 12.33
C ASN A 26 2.79 16.74 10.93
N SER A 27 3.00 15.81 9.99
CA SER A 27 3.50 16.10 8.65
C SER A 27 3.17 14.94 7.68
N GLY A 28 2.97 15.27 6.40
CA GLY A 28 2.70 14.29 5.33
C GLY A 28 1.47 14.62 4.50
N HIS A 29 1.21 13.79 3.48
CA HIS A 29 0.11 13.99 2.51
C HIS A 29 -0.94 12.87 2.61
N PRO A 30 -1.90 12.96 3.55
CA PRO A 30 -2.88 11.89 3.75
C PRO A 30 -3.87 11.76 2.58
N GLY A 31 -4.20 12.84 1.87
CA GLY A 31 -5.26 12.85 0.87
C GLY A 31 -5.04 11.83 -0.26
N GLY A 32 -3.87 11.87 -0.90
CA GLY A 32 -3.54 10.93 -1.98
C GLY A 32 -3.38 9.49 -1.48
N SER A 33 -2.77 9.29 -0.32
CA SER A 33 -2.65 7.97 0.31
C SER A 33 -4.03 7.35 0.60
N LEU A 34 -4.96 8.14 1.15
CA LEU A 34 -6.33 7.71 1.41
C LEU A 34 -7.09 7.44 0.10
N GLY A 35 -6.90 8.24 -0.94
CA GLY A 35 -7.56 8.02 -2.23
C GLY A 35 -7.14 6.72 -2.94
N CYS A 36 -5.92 6.25 -2.69
CA CYS A 36 -5.36 5.07 -3.34
C CYS A 36 -5.45 3.77 -2.52
N ALA A 37 -6.06 3.80 -1.33
CA ALA A 37 -6.01 2.67 -0.39
C ALA A 37 -6.51 1.35 -0.99
N GLU A 38 -7.68 1.36 -1.64
CA GLU A 38 -8.30 0.18 -2.26
C GLU A 38 -7.42 -0.37 -3.40
N PHE A 39 -6.87 0.53 -4.23
CA PHE A 39 -5.96 0.17 -5.32
C PHE A 39 -4.70 -0.50 -4.78
N MET A 40 -4.03 0.12 -3.81
CA MET A 40 -2.79 -0.40 -3.23
C MET A 40 -3.01 -1.73 -2.52
N VAL A 41 -4.08 -1.84 -1.73
CA VAL A 41 -4.43 -3.10 -1.05
C VAL A 41 -4.71 -4.21 -2.06
N THR A 42 -5.49 -3.94 -3.10
CA THR A 42 -5.81 -4.95 -4.12
C THR A 42 -4.55 -5.35 -4.91
N LEU A 43 -3.77 -4.36 -5.35
CA LEU A 43 -2.55 -4.57 -6.12
C LEU A 43 -1.56 -5.47 -5.35
N PHE A 44 -1.27 -5.15 -4.08
CA PHE A 44 -0.24 -5.86 -3.31
C PHE A 44 -0.68 -7.20 -2.73
N ASN A 45 -1.99 -7.42 -2.54
CA ASN A 45 -2.52 -8.63 -1.90
C ASN A 45 -3.19 -9.61 -2.87
N SER A 46 -3.54 -9.17 -4.08
CA SER A 46 -4.26 -10.00 -5.06
C SER A 46 -3.55 -10.07 -6.42
N GLU A 47 -3.14 -8.93 -6.97
CA GLU A 47 -2.76 -8.85 -8.38
C GLU A 47 -1.26 -9.06 -8.63
N MET A 48 -0.40 -8.51 -7.78
CA MET A 48 1.05 -8.59 -7.98
C MET A 48 1.58 -9.99 -7.68
N ASN A 49 2.36 -10.53 -8.61
CA ASN A 49 3.21 -11.69 -8.37
C ASN A 49 4.53 -11.24 -7.73
N ARG A 50 4.74 -11.57 -6.46
CA ARG A 50 5.91 -11.14 -5.67
C ARG A 50 6.56 -12.32 -4.97
N ASN A 51 7.88 -12.26 -4.84
CA ASN A 51 8.61 -13.26 -4.07
C ASN A 51 8.35 -13.07 -2.57
N GLU A 52 8.27 -14.17 -1.80
CA GLU A 52 8.07 -14.11 -0.34
C GLU A 52 9.22 -13.40 0.38
N LYS A 53 10.44 -13.54 -0.16
CA LYS A 53 11.64 -12.88 0.35
C LYS A 53 12.00 -11.73 -0.58
N PHE A 54 12.30 -10.58 0.03
CA PHE A 54 12.80 -9.43 -0.71
C PHE A 54 14.15 -9.75 -1.38
N SER A 55 14.23 -9.48 -2.67
CA SER A 55 15.46 -9.47 -3.46
C SER A 55 15.58 -8.12 -4.17
N MET A 56 16.77 -7.52 -4.16
CA MET A 56 16.98 -6.21 -4.77
C MET A 56 16.90 -6.26 -6.30
N ASP A 57 17.24 -7.40 -6.91
CA ASP A 57 17.30 -7.54 -8.37
C ASP A 57 15.91 -7.69 -9.03
N GLY A 58 14.90 -8.13 -8.27
CA GLY A 58 13.53 -8.22 -8.76
C GLY A 58 13.30 -9.23 -9.89
N TYR A 59 14.16 -10.24 -10.02
CA TYR A 59 14.01 -11.25 -11.06
C TYR A 59 12.73 -12.10 -10.85
N ASN A 60 11.94 -12.22 -11.92
CA ASN A 60 10.71 -13.01 -11.97
C ASN A 60 9.59 -12.55 -11.01
N GLU A 61 9.55 -11.27 -10.65
CA GLU A 61 8.44 -10.68 -9.90
C GLU A 61 7.98 -9.35 -10.51
N ASP A 62 6.76 -8.94 -10.20
CA ASP A 62 6.24 -7.63 -10.59
C ASP A 62 6.92 -6.52 -9.79
N LEU A 63 7.34 -5.47 -10.51
CA LEU A 63 7.97 -4.30 -9.92
C LEU A 63 6.96 -3.16 -9.77
N PHE A 64 6.94 -2.55 -8.59
CA PHE A 64 6.10 -1.40 -8.29
C PHE A 64 6.95 -0.14 -8.10
N PHE A 65 6.54 0.96 -8.74
CA PHE A 65 7.16 2.27 -8.62
C PHE A 65 6.13 3.30 -8.20
N LEU A 66 6.29 3.86 -6.99
CA LEU A 66 5.46 4.97 -6.54
C LEU A 66 5.96 6.30 -7.13
N SER A 67 5.59 6.57 -8.38
CA SER A 67 5.95 7.83 -9.07
C SER A 67 5.45 9.05 -8.30
N ASN A 68 4.26 8.96 -7.70
CA ASN A 68 3.72 9.98 -6.81
C ASN A 68 4.28 9.86 -5.38
N GLY A 69 5.60 9.98 -5.21
CA GLY A 69 6.30 9.60 -3.97
C GLY A 69 5.85 10.31 -2.69
N HIS A 70 5.22 11.48 -2.78
CA HIS A 70 4.77 12.23 -1.60
C HIS A 70 3.60 11.59 -0.84
N ILE A 71 2.92 10.60 -1.45
CA ILE A 71 1.83 9.82 -0.82
C ILE A 71 2.34 8.53 -0.14
N SER A 72 3.64 8.48 0.16
CA SER A 72 4.34 7.31 0.72
C SER A 72 3.71 6.62 1.94
N PRO A 73 2.89 7.27 2.81
CA PRO A 73 2.20 6.55 3.89
C PRO A 73 1.27 5.40 3.46
N VAL A 74 0.82 5.32 2.20
CA VAL A 74 0.03 4.15 1.73
C VAL A 74 0.90 2.95 1.33
N PHE A 75 2.21 3.17 1.16
CA PHE A 75 3.16 2.15 0.71
C PHE A 75 3.97 1.52 1.84
N TYR A 76 4.23 2.27 2.92
CA TYR A 76 4.91 1.77 4.12
C TYR A 76 4.10 0.68 4.83
#